data_AF-A0A2N6LAR4-F1
#
_entry.id   AF-A0A2N6LAR4-F1
#
_cell.length_a   1.000
_cell.length_b   1.000
_cell.length_c   1.000
_cell.angle_alpha   90.00
_cell.angle_beta   90.00
_cell.angle_gamma   90.00
#
_symmetry.space_group_name_H-M   'P 1'
#
loop_
_entity.id
_entity.type
_entity.pdbx_description
1 polymer ?
#
loop_
_entity_poly.entity_id
_entity_poly.type
_entity_poly.pdbx_seq_one_letter_code
_entity_poly.pdbx_strand_id
1 'polypeptide(L)'
;MKWTEKFQSLLVIAAIFIGLALGQIPWVFKNAISLIVPALIVMLYGVFLNTPLNRLGNALQNYKVTGLSLGINFLWTPFFAWGLGAIFLRDTPDLWVGLIMLMVTPCTDWYLIFTRIAKGNVTLATALLPWNLLLQVILLPIYLLIFAGKLVSINILFLLENVVL
;
A
#
# COMPACT_ATOMS: atom_id res chain seq x y z
N MET A 1 -2.20 2.48 27.44
CA MET A 1 -2.81 2.07 26.16
C MET A 1 -4.31 2.21 26.30
N LYS A 2 -4.95 2.94 25.39
CA LYS A 2 -6.42 3.06 25.37
C LYS A 2 -7.03 1.68 25.06
N TRP A 3 -8.24 1.40 25.57
CA TRP A 3 -8.90 0.08 25.39
C TRP A 3 -8.97 -0.35 23.91
N THR A 4 -9.17 0.61 23.01
CA THR A 4 -9.19 0.43 21.56
C THR A 4 -7.87 -0.08 20.98
N GLU A 5 -6.72 0.32 21.52
CA GLU A 5 -5.39 -0.15 21.08
C GLU A 5 -5.13 -1.59 21.51
N LYS A 6 -5.68 -2.00 22.67
CA LYS A 6 -5.49 -3.36 23.21
C LYS A 6 -6.28 -4.41 22.44
N PHE A 7 -7.47 -4.07 21.97
CA PHE A 7 -8.36 -4.98 21.23
C PHE A 7 -8.32 -4.79 19.71
N GLN A 8 -7.44 -3.94 19.20
CA GLN A 8 -7.37 -3.60 17.78
C GLN A 8 -7.26 -4.83 16.87
N SER A 9 -6.37 -5.76 17.18
CA SER A 9 -6.22 -6.99 16.38
C SER A 9 -7.49 -7.83 16.37
N LEU A 10 -8.17 -7.94 17.52
CA LEU A 10 -9.43 -8.68 17.63
C LEU A 10 -10.54 -8.01 16.82
N LEU A 11 -10.61 -6.67 16.86
CA LEU A 11 -11.58 -5.89 16.09
C LEU A 11 -11.35 -6.03 14.58
N VAL A 12 -10.10 -6.02 14.12
CA VAL A 12 -9.77 -6.25 12.70
C VAL A 12 -10.20 -7.64 12.26
N ILE A 13 -9.90 -8.67 13.06
CA ILE A 13 -10.32 -10.05 12.77
C ILE A 13 -11.85 -10.15 12.72
N ALA A 14 -12.54 -9.58 13.70
CA ALA A 14 -14.00 -9.56 13.71
C ALA A 14 -14.57 -8.83 12.48
N ALA A 15 -14.01 -7.68 12.09
CA ALA A 15 -14.41 -6.94 10.91
C ALA A 15 -14.23 -7.75 9.62
N ILE A 16 -13.15 -8.54 9.49
CA ILE A 16 -12.94 -9.44 8.36
C ILE A 16 -14.06 -10.48 8.29
N PHE A 17 -14.35 -11.17 9.40
CA PHE A 17 -15.41 -12.19 9.41
C PHE A 17 -16.79 -11.61 9.14
N ILE A 18 -17.10 -10.45 9.72
CA ILE A 18 -18.36 -9.74 9.46
C ILE A 18 -18.44 -9.33 7.98
N GLY A 19 -17.36 -8.81 7.40
CA GLY A 19 -17.29 -8.45 5.98
C GLY A 19 -17.50 -9.64 5.06
N LEU A 20 -16.88 -10.78 5.36
CA LEU A 20 -17.06 -12.04 4.61
C LEU A 20 -18.50 -12.56 4.69
N ALA A 21 -19.14 -12.47 5.86
CA ALA A 21 -20.52 -12.89 6.06
C ALA A 21 -21.50 -11.96 5.31
N LEU A 22 -21.32 -10.65 5.44
CA LEU A 22 -22.13 -9.66 4.73
C LEU A 22 -21.96 -9.74 3.21
N GLY A 23 -20.76 -10.10 2.73
CA GLY A 23 -20.46 -10.30 1.31
C GLY A 23 -21.27 -11.43 0.66
N GLN A 24 -21.82 -12.37 1.43
CA GLN A 24 -22.71 -13.42 0.92
C GLN A 24 -24.10 -12.89 0.54
N ILE A 25 -24.47 -11.69 1.00
CA ILE A 25 -25.77 -11.08 0.71
C ILE A 25 -25.71 -10.44 -0.69
N PRO A 26 -26.57 -10.85 -1.66
CA PRO A 26 -26.49 -10.37 -3.04
C PRO A 26 -26.61 -8.86 -3.20
N TRP A 27 -27.37 -8.20 -2.33
CA TRP A 27 -27.51 -6.75 -2.32
C TRP A 27 -26.22 -6.05 -1.88
N VAL A 28 -25.54 -6.58 -0.86
CA VAL A 28 -24.26 -6.04 -0.38
C VAL A 28 -23.19 -6.25 -1.43
N PHE A 29 -23.12 -7.45 -2.02
CA PHE A 29 -22.18 -7.77 -3.09
C PHE A 29 -22.30 -6.80 -4.28
N LYS A 30 -23.53 -6.52 -4.73
CA LYS A 30 -23.77 -5.58 -5.84
C LYS A 30 -23.39 -4.14 -5.53
N ASN A 31 -23.56 -3.69 -4.29
CA ASN A 31 -23.29 -2.30 -3.89
C ASN A 31 -21.92 -2.11 -3.22
N ALA A 32 -21.12 -3.16 -3.06
CA ALA A 32 -19.88 -3.13 -2.28
C ALA A 32 -18.94 -2.02 -2.74
N ILE A 33 -18.77 -1.85 -4.05
CA ILE A 33 -17.90 -0.81 -4.63
C ILE A 33 -18.36 0.59 -4.22
N SER A 34 -19.66 0.86 -4.30
CA SER A 34 -20.26 2.15 -3.93
C SER A 34 -20.12 2.49 -2.44
N LEU A 35 -19.96 1.48 -1.58
CA LEU A 35 -19.71 1.65 -0.15
C LEU A 35 -18.22 1.76 0.19
N ILE A 36 -17.37 0.97 -0.48
CA ILE A 36 -15.93 0.89 -0.21
C ILE A 36 -15.22 2.17 -0.65
N VAL A 37 -15.52 2.68 -1.84
CA VAL A 37 -14.79 3.85 -2.40
C VAL A 37 -14.92 5.09 -1.51
N PRO A 38 -16.14 5.54 -1.09
CA PRO A 38 -16.27 6.67 -0.18
C PRO A 38 -15.62 6.43 1.20
N ALA A 39 -15.73 5.20 1.73
CA ALA A 39 -15.11 4.85 3.00
C ALA A 39 -13.57 4.94 2.94
N LEU A 40 -12.97 4.48 1.83
CA LEU A 40 -11.54 4.61 1.58
C LEU A 40 -11.14 6.07 1.42
N ILE A 41 -11.91 6.89 0.70
CA ILE A 41 -11.64 8.33 0.55
C ILE A 41 -11.62 9.02 1.93
N VAL A 42 -12.63 8.75 2.78
CA VAL A 42 -12.69 9.32 4.14
C VAL A 42 -11.49 8.86 4.99
N MET A 43 -11.12 7.58 4.90
CA MET A 43 -9.96 7.04 5.61
C MET A 43 -8.66 7.71 5.16
N LEU A 44 -8.42 7.76 3.84
CA LEU A 44 -7.22 8.37 3.25
C LEU A 44 -7.16 9.86 3.57
N TYR A 45 -8.27 10.58 3.49
CA TYR A 45 -8.36 11.98 3.88
C TYR A 45 -7.94 12.18 5.34
N GLY A 46 -8.44 11.33 6.26
CA GLY A 46 -8.04 11.35 7.66
C GLY A 46 -6.55 11.06 7.88
N VAL A 47 -5.98 10.11 7.13
CA VAL A 47 -4.54 9.79 7.17
C VAL A 47 -3.70 10.96 6.67
N PHE A 48 -4.09 11.58 5.55
CA PHE A 48 -3.34 12.70 4.97
C PHE A 48 -3.35 13.95 5.86
N LEU A 49 -4.45 14.23 6.57
CA LEU A 49 -4.49 15.31 7.56
C LEU A 49 -3.46 15.14 8.68
N ASN A 50 -3.17 13.89 9.07
CA ASN A 50 -2.17 13.58 10.09
C ASN A 50 -0.74 13.49 9.53
N THR A 51 -0.57 13.50 8.21
CA THR A 51 0.72 13.31 7.56
C THR A 51 1.51 14.64 7.55
N PRO A 52 2.69 14.71 8.18
CA PRO A 52 3.48 15.94 8.24
C PRO A 52 4.20 16.23 6.91
N LEU A 53 3.46 16.75 5.92
CA LEU A 53 4.00 17.14 4.60
C LEU A 53 5.10 18.21 4.70
N ASN A 54 5.06 19.02 5.76
CA ASN A 54 6.06 20.02 6.11
C ASN A 54 7.45 19.46 6.44
N ARG A 55 7.63 18.12 6.48
CA ARG A 55 8.94 17.46 6.67
C ARG A 55 9.50 16.79 5.41
N LEU A 56 8.90 16.99 4.22
CA LEU A 56 9.35 16.41 2.94
C LEU A 56 10.86 16.61 2.68
N GLY A 57 11.39 17.81 2.97
CA GLY A 57 12.79 18.16 2.72
C GLY A 57 13.79 17.56 3.71
N ASN A 58 13.35 17.17 4.91
CA ASN A 58 14.25 16.69 5.96
C ASN A 58 14.79 15.28 5.67
N ALA A 59 14.10 14.47 4.85
CA ALA A 59 14.59 13.16 4.41
C ALA A 59 15.84 13.25 3.54
N LEU A 60 15.99 14.36 2.80
CA LEU A 60 17.14 14.57 1.90
C LEU A 60 18.42 14.90 2.66
N GLN A 61 18.34 15.22 3.96
CA GLN A 61 19.53 15.47 4.80
C GLN A 61 20.39 14.21 4.99
N ASN A 62 19.82 13.00 4.88
CA ASN A 62 20.53 11.72 4.98
C ASN A 62 20.34 10.87 3.71
N TYR A 63 20.85 11.37 2.58
CA TYR A 63 20.74 10.75 1.26
C TYR A 63 21.16 9.26 1.21
N LYS A 64 22.14 8.82 2.02
CA LYS A 64 22.57 7.42 2.05
C LYS A 64 21.47 6.47 2.53
N VAL A 65 20.86 6.78 3.68
CA VAL A 65 19.82 5.93 4.27
C VAL A 65 18.52 6.05 3.49
N THR A 66 18.19 7.26 3.04
CA THR A 66 17.03 7.52 2.18
C THR A 66 17.15 6.75 0.86
N GLY A 67 18.30 6.84 0.18
CA GLY A 67 18.56 6.11 -1.06
C GLY A 67 18.51 4.59 -0.87
N LEU A 68 19.08 4.07 0.21
CA LEU A 68 19.03 2.62 0.50
C LEU A 68 17.59 2.15 0.75
N SER A 69 16.81 2.89 1.55
CA SER A 69 15.43 2.52 1.84
C SER A 69 14.56 2.58 0.59
N LEU A 70 14.71 3.61 -0.23
CA LEU A 70 13.96 3.74 -1.48
C LEU A 70 14.38 2.65 -2.48
N GLY A 71 15.68 2.34 -2.57
CA GLY A 71 16.18 1.25 -3.40
C GLY A 71 15.63 -0.11 -2.98
N ILE A 72 15.54 -0.38 -1.68
CA ILE A 72 14.93 -1.63 -1.19
C ILE A 72 13.43 -1.65 -1.55
N ASN A 73 12.69 -0.58 -1.23
CA ASN A 73 11.24 -0.54 -1.42
C ASN A 73 10.81 -0.57 -2.89
N PHE A 74 11.52 0.16 -3.76
CA PHE A 74 11.10 0.38 -5.15
C PHE A 74 11.99 -0.31 -6.18
N LEU A 75 13.16 -0.84 -5.84
CA LEU A 75 13.94 -1.63 -6.78
C LEU A 75 13.93 -3.10 -6.40
N TRP A 76 14.38 -3.42 -5.19
CA TRP A 76 14.47 -4.80 -4.74
C TRP A 76 13.10 -5.48 -4.60
N THR A 77 12.15 -4.84 -3.92
CA THR A 77 10.83 -5.44 -3.65
C THR A 77 10.05 -5.80 -4.91
N PRO A 78 9.94 -4.95 -5.97
CA PRO A 78 9.28 -5.35 -7.21
C PRO A 78 9.94 -6.56 -7.89
N PHE A 79 11.29 -6.62 -7.95
CA PHE A 79 11.98 -7.77 -8.51
C PHE A 79 11.74 -9.04 -7.69
N PHE A 80 11.74 -8.91 -6.37
CA PHE A 80 11.45 -10.02 -5.46
C PHE A 80 10.00 -10.52 -5.63
N ALA A 81 9.02 -9.60 -5.72
CA ALA A 81 7.62 -9.92 -5.96
C ALA A 81 7.41 -10.62 -7.31
N TRP A 82 8.07 -10.13 -8.36
CA TRP A 82 8.04 -10.76 -9.67
C TRP A 82 8.61 -12.18 -9.65
N GLY A 83 9.76 -12.38 -9.00
CA GLY A 83 10.37 -13.70 -8.83
C GLY A 83 9.47 -14.67 -8.06
N LEU A 84 8.84 -14.23 -6.98
CA LEU A 84 7.89 -15.05 -6.23
C LEU A 84 6.68 -15.45 -7.09
N GLY A 85 6.10 -14.51 -7.83
CA GLY A 85 4.97 -14.86 -8.70
C GLY A 85 5.37 -15.76 -9.87
N ALA A 86 6.58 -15.64 -10.40
CA ALA A 86 7.08 -16.53 -11.44
C ALA A 86 7.24 -17.98 -10.95
N ILE A 87 7.60 -18.18 -9.68
CA ILE A 87 7.80 -19.50 -9.08
C ILE A 87 6.47 -20.11 -8.62
N PHE A 88 5.62 -19.33 -7.94
CA PHE A 88 4.44 -19.85 -7.24
C PHE A 88 3.09 -19.58 -7.93
N LEU A 89 3.01 -18.55 -8.79
CA LEU A 89 1.75 -18.04 -9.35
C LEU A 89 1.72 -18.06 -10.88
N ARG A 90 2.57 -18.88 -11.51
CA ARG A 90 2.71 -18.95 -12.97
C ARG A 90 1.39 -19.27 -13.69
N ASP A 91 0.56 -20.12 -13.08
CA ASP A 91 -0.71 -20.57 -13.64
C ASP A 91 -1.90 -19.66 -13.27
N THR A 92 -1.68 -18.63 -12.43
CA THR A 92 -2.72 -17.72 -11.93
C THR A 92 -2.30 -16.25 -12.09
N PRO A 93 -2.31 -15.72 -13.33
CA PRO A 93 -1.81 -14.38 -13.63
C PRO A 93 -2.51 -13.29 -12.83
N ASP A 94 -3.82 -13.42 -12.55
CA ASP A 94 -4.57 -12.43 -11.76
C ASP A 94 -4.04 -12.31 -10.32
N LEU A 95 -3.71 -13.43 -9.68
CA LEU A 95 -3.12 -13.44 -8.34
C LEU A 95 -1.69 -12.92 -8.35
N TRP A 96 -0.95 -13.16 -9.44
CA TRP A 96 0.39 -12.58 -9.62
C TRP A 96 0.32 -11.05 -9.69
N VAL A 97 -0.62 -10.49 -10.46
CA VAL A 97 -0.83 -9.04 -10.50
C VAL A 97 -1.19 -8.49 -9.12
N GLY A 98 -2.09 -9.16 -8.39
CA GLY A 98 -2.45 -8.78 -7.02
C GLY A 98 -1.25 -8.81 -6.06
N LEU A 99 -0.39 -9.82 -6.15
CA LEU A 99 0.85 -9.90 -5.36
C LEU A 99 1.78 -8.71 -5.65
N ILE A 100 1.95 -8.35 -6.91
CA ILE A 100 2.78 -7.21 -7.30
C ILE A 100 2.18 -5.92 -6.75
N MET A 101 0.87 -5.69 -6.94
CA MET A 101 0.18 -4.52 -6.38
C MET A 101 0.40 -4.40 -4.88
N LEU A 102 0.26 -5.49 -4.14
CA LEU A 102 0.43 -5.53 -2.69
C LEU A 102 1.88 -5.22 -2.25
N MET A 103 2.87 -5.81 -2.92
CA MET A 103 4.27 -5.72 -2.51
C MET A 103 4.91 -4.37 -2.86
N VAL A 104 4.44 -3.75 -3.94
CA VAL A 104 5.02 -2.53 -4.51
C VAL A 104 4.49 -1.25 -3.86
N THR A 105 3.42 -1.35 -3.08
CA THR A 105 2.85 -0.24 -2.31
C THR A 105 3.36 -0.28 -0.86
N PRO A 106 4.48 0.39 -0.51
CA PRO A 106 4.96 0.43 0.86
C PRO A 106 3.94 1.09 1.80
N CYS A 107 3.78 0.53 3.00
CA CYS A 107 2.88 1.13 4.00
C CYS A 107 3.44 2.47 4.52
N THR A 108 2.55 3.45 4.72
CA THR A 108 2.94 4.79 5.16
C THR A 108 3.22 4.86 6.65
N ASP A 109 2.47 4.20 7.55
CA ASP A 109 2.55 4.59 8.97
C ASP A 109 2.94 3.49 9.95
N TRP A 110 2.55 2.24 9.68
CA TRP A 110 2.66 1.17 10.68
C TRP A 110 4.10 0.78 11.03
N TYR A 111 5.01 0.85 10.07
CA TYR A 111 6.41 0.48 10.30
C TYR A 111 7.17 1.44 11.22
N LEU A 112 6.66 2.66 11.46
CA LEU A 112 7.25 3.60 12.42
C LEU A 112 7.19 3.08 13.86
N ILE A 113 6.16 2.31 14.20
CA ILE A 113 6.03 1.68 15.52
C ILE A 113 7.16 0.68 15.71
N PHE A 114 7.40 -0.19 14.72
CA PHE A 114 8.50 -1.15 14.74
C PHE A 114 9.86 -0.46 14.75
N THR A 115 10.02 0.63 14.00
CA THR A 115 11.25 1.45 14.01
C THR A 115 11.51 1.99 15.42
N ARG A 116 10.46 2.47 16.11
CA ARG A 116 10.57 2.96 17.50
C ARG A 116 10.94 1.84 18.48
N ILE A 117 10.31 0.68 18.36
CA ILE A 117 10.60 -0.49 19.20
C ILE A 117 12.04 -0.97 19.00
N ALA A 118 12.53 -0.96 17.75
CA ALA A 118 13.91 -1.31 17.41
C ALA A 118 14.94 -0.22 17.80
N LYS A 119 14.53 0.87 18.48
CA LYS A 119 15.37 2.04 18.79
C LYS A 119 16.00 2.69 17.56
N GLY A 120 15.36 2.57 16.40
CA GLY A 120 15.78 3.18 15.15
C GLY A 120 15.47 4.68 15.08
N ASN A 121 15.95 5.33 14.02
CA ASN A 121 15.70 6.76 13.80
C ASN A 121 14.28 6.99 13.26
N VAL A 122 13.31 7.16 14.16
CA VAL A 122 11.91 7.43 13.82
C VAL A 122 11.77 8.74 13.04
N THR A 123 12.57 9.76 13.35
CA THR A 123 12.51 11.06 12.65
C THR A 123 12.84 10.92 11.17
N LEU A 124 13.89 10.14 10.86
CA LEU A 124 14.29 9.85 9.49
C LEU A 124 13.24 8.98 8.78
N ALA A 125 12.72 7.96 9.45
CA ALA A 125 11.66 7.12 8.91
C ALA A 125 10.38 7.93 8.61
N THR A 126 9.97 8.84 9.51
CA THR A 126 8.83 9.73 9.28
C THR A 126 9.06 10.67 8.11
N ALA A 127 10.31 11.08 7.86
CA ALA A 127 10.64 11.91 6.70
C ALA A 127 10.55 11.13 5.37
N LEU A 128 10.66 9.80 5.38
CA LEU A 128 10.51 8.95 4.19
C LEU A 128 9.05 8.73 3.78
N LEU A 129 8.08 8.98 4.67
CA LEU A 129 6.67 8.67 4.38
C LEU A 129 6.13 9.41 3.17
N PRO A 130 6.33 10.73 3.02
CA PRO A 130 5.82 11.43 1.87
C PRO A 130 6.51 11.01 0.58
N TRP A 131 7.79 10.63 0.64
CA TRP A 131 8.53 10.10 -0.50
C TRP A 131 8.00 8.74 -0.92
N ASN A 132 7.76 7.83 0.03
CA ASN A 132 7.15 6.52 -0.26
C ASN A 132 5.75 6.69 -0.88
N LEU A 133 4.93 7.58 -0.32
CA LEU A 133 3.60 7.88 -0.85
C LEU A 133 3.64 8.45 -2.28
N LEU A 134 4.52 9.41 -2.54
CA LEU A 134 4.63 10.05 -3.85
C LEU A 134 5.18 9.07 -4.89
N LEU A 135 6.25 8.35 -4.54
CA LEU A 135 6.87 7.38 -5.44
C LEU A 135 5.96 6.17 -5.70
N GLN A 136 5.20 5.68 -4.73
CA GLN A 136 4.28 4.57 -4.99
C GLN A 136 3.18 4.97 -5.98
N VAL A 137 2.61 6.18 -5.85
CA VAL A 137 1.54 6.64 -6.76
C VAL A 137 2.07 6.77 -8.19
N ILE A 138 3.29 7.28 -8.35
CA ILE A 138 3.92 7.45 -9.68
C ILE A 138 4.40 6.12 -10.26
N LEU A 139 5.03 5.27 -9.45
CA LEU A 139 5.69 4.06 -9.94
C LEU A 139 4.72 2.87 -10.07
N LEU A 140 3.62 2.83 -9.32
CA LEU A 140 2.61 1.78 -9.42
C LEU A 140 2.13 1.53 -10.87
N PRO A 141 1.67 2.55 -11.64
CA PRO A 141 1.27 2.32 -13.04
C PRO A 141 2.43 1.82 -13.91
N ILE A 142 3.66 2.27 -13.65
CA ILE A 142 4.86 1.84 -14.37
C ILE A 142 5.16 0.36 -14.10
N TYR A 143 5.09 -0.07 -12.83
CA TYR A 143 5.31 -1.47 -12.47
C TYR A 143 4.23 -2.39 -13.04
N LEU A 144 2.97 -1.94 -13.02
CA LEU A 144 1.89 -2.68 -13.65
C LEU A 144 2.08 -2.81 -15.15
N LEU A 145 2.53 -1.75 -15.84
CA LEU A 145 2.86 -1.84 -17.26
C LEU A 145 3.98 -2.86 -17.55
N ILE A 146 5.06 -2.81 -16.79
CA ILE A 146 6.25 -3.64 -17.03
C ILE A 146 5.97 -5.11 -16.71
N PHE A 147 5.35 -5.38 -15.57
CA PHE A 147 5.18 -6.73 -15.04
C PHE A 147 3.82 -7.33 -15.38
N ALA A 148 2.74 -6.57 -15.22
CA ALA A 148 1.38 -7.05 -15.42
C ALA A 148 0.89 -6.88 -16.88
N GLY A 149 1.36 -5.86 -17.61
CA GLY A 149 1.04 -5.66 -19.02
C GLY A 149 1.56 -6.76 -19.95
N LYS A 150 2.52 -7.58 -19.48
CA LYS A 150 2.94 -8.82 -20.16
C LYS A 150 2.07 -10.03 -19.83
N LEU A 151 1.29 -9.97 -18.75
CA LEU A 151 0.50 -11.08 -18.21
C LEU A 151 -1.00 -10.92 -18.51
N VAL A 152 -1.51 -9.68 -18.59
CA VAL A 152 -2.92 -9.33 -18.77
C VAL A 152 -3.06 -8.08 -19.65
N SER A 153 -4.09 -7.99 -20.49
CA SER A 153 -4.40 -6.78 -21.26
C SER A 153 -4.91 -5.67 -20.35
N ILE A 154 -4.01 -4.84 -19.85
CA ILE A 154 -4.34 -3.72 -18.96
C ILE A 154 -4.73 -2.49 -19.78
N ASN A 155 -5.91 -1.93 -19.48
CA ASN A 155 -6.39 -0.70 -20.11
C ASN A 155 -5.83 0.53 -19.38
N ILE A 156 -4.82 1.15 -19.98
CA ILE A 156 -3.96 2.18 -19.37
C ILE A 156 -4.74 3.44 -18.97
N LEU A 157 -5.73 3.82 -19.79
CA LEU A 157 -6.55 5.00 -19.56
C LEU A 157 -7.34 4.88 -18.25
N PHE A 158 -7.87 3.69 -17.98
CA PHE A 158 -8.67 3.42 -16.79
C PHE A 158 -7.81 3.45 -15.52
N LEU A 159 -6.59 2.92 -15.56
CA LEU A 159 -5.69 2.97 -14.39
C LEU A 159 -5.28 4.40 -14.04
N LEU A 160 -4.96 5.23 -15.04
CA LEU A 160 -4.62 6.63 -14.79
C LEU A 160 -5.83 7.43 -14.28
N GLU A 161 -7.01 7.17 -14.83
CA GLU A 161 -8.26 7.80 -14.37
C GLU A 161 -8.53 7.49 -12.89
N ASN A 162 -8.40 6.23 -12.44
CA ASN A 162 -8.64 5.83 -11.04
C ASN A 162 -7.53 6.25 -10.05
N VAL A 163 -6.34 6.61 -10.54
CA VAL A 163 -5.27 7.15 -9.68
C VAL A 163 -5.43 8.65 -9.48
N VAL A 164 -6.05 9.34 -10.45
CA VAL A 164 -6.22 10.80 -10.44
C VAL A 164 -7.58 11.24 -9.88
N LEU A 165 -8.65 10.46 -10.07
CA LEU A 165 -10.00 10.66 -9.53
C LEU A 165 -10.24 9.83 -8.26
#